data_AF-A0A973WJW8-F1
#
_entry.id   AF-A0A973WJW8-F1
#
_cell.length_a   1.000
_cell.length_b   1.000
_cell.length_c   1.000
_cell.angle_alpha   90.00
_cell.angle_beta   90.00
_cell.angle_gamma   90.00
#
_symmetry.space_group_name_H-M   'P 1'
#
loop_
_entity.id
_entity.type
_entity.pdbx_description
1 polymer ?
#
loop_
_entity_poly.entity_id
_entity_poly.type
_entity_poly.pdbx_seq_one_letter_code
_entity_poly.pdbx_strand_id
1 'polypeptide(L)'
;MKARMNFYQAAPETIKALVAVESQITASGLEQSLIELVKTRASQINGCAYCINMHTEDARKHGETEQRLYLLNAWRESPLYSERERAALAWTEALTLVAETHAPDADYEAVRAQFTDSELVNLTTLIGAINAWNRIAIGFRAVHPVKVKVAA
;
A
#
# COMPACT_ATOMS: atom_id res chain seq x y z
N MET A 1 19.97 -12.26 2.04
CA MET A 1 20.08 -10.78 1.99
C MET A 1 20.37 -10.26 3.40
N LYS A 2 21.10 -9.15 3.56
CA LYS A 2 21.36 -8.50 4.87
C LYS A 2 20.83 -7.06 4.83
N ALA A 3 20.22 -6.60 5.92
CA ALA A 3 19.82 -5.21 6.08
C ALA A 3 21.05 -4.28 6.10
N ARG A 4 20.92 -3.09 5.48
CA ARG A 4 21.97 -2.06 5.49
C ARG A 4 22.02 -1.32 6.83
N MET A 5 20.86 -1.10 7.45
CA MET A 5 20.71 -0.36 8.70
C MET A 5 19.41 -0.75 9.40
N ASN A 6 19.41 -0.70 10.73
CA ASN A 6 18.16 -0.67 11.50
C ASN A 6 17.67 0.77 11.63
N PHE A 7 16.81 1.20 10.71
CA PHE A 7 16.30 2.57 10.68
C PHE A 7 15.37 2.90 11.86
N TYR A 8 14.74 1.90 12.49
CA TYR A 8 13.98 2.10 13.73
C TYR A 8 14.88 2.54 14.89
N GLN A 9 16.11 2.05 14.95
CA GLN A 9 17.09 2.44 15.97
C GLN A 9 17.86 3.70 15.60
N ALA A 10 18.16 3.90 14.32
CA ALA A 10 18.94 5.05 13.86
C ALA A 10 18.17 6.38 13.97
N ALA A 11 16.85 6.36 13.76
CA ALA A 11 16.00 7.55 13.82
C ALA A 11 14.60 7.23 14.39
N PRO A 12 14.49 6.86 15.67
CA PRO A 12 13.24 6.37 16.26
C PRO A 12 12.10 7.38 16.19
N GLU A 13 12.36 8.67 16.48
CA GLU A 13 11.31 9.70 16.47
C GLU A 13 10.79 9.99 15.05
N THR A 14 11.66 9.96 14.05
CA THR A 14 11.26 10.11 12.64
C THR A 14 10.35 8.96 12.20
N ILE A 15 10.71 7.73 12.55
CA ILE A 15 9.89 6.56 12.22
C ILE A 15 8.58 6.56 13.00
N LYS A 16 8.60 6.96 14.27
CA LYS A 16 7.39 7.11 15.10
C LYS A 16 6.41 8.11 14.50
N ALA A 17 6.88 9.23 13.95
CA ALA A 17 6.03 10.19 13.26
C ALA A 17 5.34 9.57 12.04
N LEU A 18 6.06 8.78 11.24
CA LEU A 18 5.47 8.07 10.09
C LEU A 18 4.45 7.01 10.53
N VAL A 19 4.71 6.29 11.62
CA VAL A 19 3.74 5.35 12.22
C VAL A 19 2.49 6.07 12.74
N ALA A 20 2.63 7.29 13.25
CA ALA A 20 1.48 8.09 13.69
C ALA A 20 0.56 8.48 12.52
N VAL A 21 1.13 8.80 11.35
CA VAL A 21 0.36 9.03 10.12
C VAL A 21 -0.45 7.79 9.74
N GLU A 22 0.20 6.62 9.71
CA GLU A 22 -0.48 5.34 9.45
C GLU A 22 -1.63 5.07 10.44
N SER A 23 -1.40 5.34 11.73
CA SER A 23 -2.41 5.12 12.78
C SER A 23 -3.64 6.01 12.58
N GLN A 24 -3.45 7.26 12.15
CA GLN A 24 -4.55 8.17 11.86
C GLN A 24 -5.35 7.72 10.64
N ILE A 25 -4.68 7.25 9.58
CA ILE A 25 -5.34 6.72 8.39
C ILE A 25 -6.17 5.48 8.73
N THR A 26 -5.63 4.54 9.50
CA THR A 26 -6.39 3.35 9.93
C THR A 26 -7.63 3.72 10.76
N ALA A 27 -7.55 4.81 11.54
CA ALA A 27 -8.67 5.32 12.32
C ALA A 27 -9.64 6.23 11.53
N SER A 28 -9.37 6.49 10.24
CA SER A 28 -10.11 7.47 9.44
C SER A 28 -11.50 7.02 8.98
N GLY A 29 -11.81 5.73 9.08
CA GLY A 29 -13.04 5.13 8.55
C GLY A 29 -12.91 4.52 7.16
N LEU A 30 -11.74 4.64 6.50
CA LEU A 30 -11.44 3.85 5.31
C LEU A 30 -11.47 2.37 5.62
N GLU A 31 -11.98 1.59 4.67
CA GLU A 31 -12.14 0.15 4.81
C GLU A 31 -10.77 -0.54 4.95
N GLN A 32 -10.60 -1.39 5.96
CA GLN A 32 -9.31 -2.05 6.20
C GLN A 32 -8.86 -2.90 5.00
N SER A 33 -9.80 -3.54 4.30
CA SER A 33 -9.52 -4.27 3.06
C SER A 33 -8.94 -3.35 1.99
N LEU A 34 -9.57 -2.18 1.77
CA LEU A 34 -9.10 -1.18 0.81
C LEU A 34 -7.70 -0.66 1.15
N ILE A 35 -7.45 -0.39 2.44
CA ILE A 35 -6.14 0.05 2.93
C ILE A 35 -5.06 -0.96 2.51
N GLU A 36 -5.27 -2.25 2.77
CA GLU A 36 -4.26 -3.27 2.45
C GLU A 36 -4.09 -3.50 0.94
N LEU A 37 -5.16 -3.35 0.13
CA LEU A 37 -5.05 -3.40 -1.34
C LEU A 37 -4.17 -2.26 -1.87
N VAL A 38 -4.42 -1.02 -1.41
CA VAL A 38 -3.64 0.16 -1.79
C VAL A 38 -2.18 -0.03 -1.40
N LYS A 39 -1.93 -0.45 -0.15
CA LYS A 39 -0.56 -0.67 0.35
C LYS A 39 0.16 -1.76 -0.44
N THR A 40 -0.53 -2.86 -0.74
CA THR A 40 0.02 -3.96 -1.52
C THR A 40 0.31 -3.52 -2.95
N ARG A 41 -0.62 -2.82 -3.63
CA ARG A 41 -0.45 -2.41 -5.02
C ARG A 41 0.68 -1.41 -5.21
N ALA A 42 0.76 -0.37 -4.38
CA ALA A 42 1.87 0.58 -4.41
C ALA A 42 3.22 -0.14 -4.17
N SER A 43 3.24 -1.10 -3.24
CA SER A 43 4.44 -1.89 -2.94
C SER A 43 4.87 -2.81 -4.08
N GLN A 44 3.91 -3.38 -4.84
CA GLN A 44 4.20 -4.16 -6.05
C GLN A 44 4.87 -3.30 -7.12
N ILE A 45 4.36 -2.08 -7.35
CA ILE A 45 4.92 -1.15 -8.34
C ILE A 45 6.34 -0.73 -7.95
N ASN A 46 6.55 -0.38 -6.68
CA ASN A 46 7.85 0.03 -6.17
C ASN A 46 8.85 -1.14 -5.95
N GLY A 47 8.39 -2.39 -6.00
CA GLY A 47 9.24 -3.57 -5.76
C GLY A 47 9.67 -3.75 -4.30
N CYS A 48 8.86 -3.30 -3.32
CA CYS A 48 9.17 -3.48 -1.90
C CYS A 48 8.77 -4.88 -1.40
N ALA A 49 9.65 -5.88 -1.51
CA ALA A 49 9.38 -7.24 -1.03
C ALA A 49 8.99 -7.30 0.47
N TYR A 50 9.60 -6.45 1.30
CA TYR A 50 9.26 -6.34 2.72
C TYR A 50 7.79 -5.95 2.93
N CYS A 51 7.38 -4.89 2.23
CA CYS A 51 6.04 -4.33 2.32
C CYS A 51 5.01 -5.27 1.71
N ILE A 52 5.32 -5.90 0.57
CA ILE A 52 4.43 -6.90 -0.06
C ILE A 52 4.17 -8.07 0.90
N ASN A 53 5.21 -8.61 1.56
CA ASN A 53 5.02 -9.68 2.54
C ASN A 53 4.08 -9.22 3.69
N MET A 54 4.39 -8.08 4.30
CA MET A 54 3.62 -7.55 5.44
C MET A 54 2.15 -7.32 5.06
N HIS A 55 1.88 -6.57 4.00
CA HIS A 55 0.52 -6.17 3.64
C HIS A 55 -0.31 -7.32 3.07
N THR A 56 0.30 -8.32 2.41
CA THR A 56 -0.45 -9.53 2.01
C THR A 56 -0.74 -10.46 3.19
N GLU A 57 0.10 -10.49 4.23
CA GLU A 57 -0.23 -11.17 5.49
C GLU A 57 -1.36 -10.47 6.24
N ASP A 58 -1.31 -9.15 6.33
CA ASP A 58 -2.34 -8.36 7.02
C ASP A 58 -3.66 -8.34 6.24
N ALA A 59 -3.64 -8.26 4.90
CA ALA A 59 -4.83 -8.39 4.08
C ALA A 59 -5.58 -9.71 4.36
N ARG A 60 -4.85 -10.82 4.43
CA ARG A 60 -5.44 -12.14 4.72
C ARG A 60 -6.02 -12.23 6.13
N LYS A 61 -5.39 -11.60 7.12
CA LYS A 61 -5.95 -11.51 8.48
C LYS A 61 -7.29 -10.75 8.50
N HIS A 62 -7.49 -9.83 7.56
CA HIS A 62 -8.72 -9.05 7.41
C HIS A 62 -9.68 -9.62 6.36
N GLY A 63 -9.53 -10.89 5.97
CA GLY A 63 -10.49 -11.60 5.13
C GLY A 63 -10.28 -11.49 3.63
N GLU A 64 -9.16 -10.91 3.19
CA GLU A 64 -8.83 -10.87 1.76
C GLU A 64 -8.50 -12.27 1.21
N THR A 65 -8.83 -12.51 -0.05
CA THR A 65 -8.67 -13.81 -0.69
C THR A 65 -7.36 -13.90 -1.48
N GLU A 66 -6.77 -15.10 -1.54
CA GLU A 66 -5.58 -15.35 -2.38
C GLU A 66 -5.86 -15.01 -3.86
N GLN A 67 -7.07 -15.30 -4.36
CA GLN A 67 -7.46 -15.00 -5.74
C GLN A 67 -7.36 -13.50 -6.04
N ARG A 68 -7.88 -12.66 -5.15
CA ARG A 68 -7.79 -11.20 -5.29
C ARG A 68 -6.34 -10.74 -5.14
N LEU A 69 -5.60 -11.20 -4.12
CA LEU A 69 -4.19 -10.81 -3.95
C LEU A 69 -3.31 -11.17 -5.17
N TYR A 70 -3.50 -12.34 -5.77
CA TYR A 70 -2.75 -12.75 -6.95
C TYR A 70 -3.12 -11.95 -8.20
N LEU A 71 -4.38 -11.54 -8.34
CA LEU A 71 -4.85 -10.75 -9.48
C LEU A 71 -4.69 -9.24 -9.27
N LEU A 72 -4.21 -8.78 -8.12
CA LEU A 72 -4.10 -7.36 -7.79
C LEU A 72 -3.17 -6.61 -8.75
N ASN A 73 -2.12 -7.24 -9.27
CA ASN A 73 -1.26 -6.61 -10.29
C ASN A 73 -1.90 -6.53 -11.69
N ALA A 74 -3.04 -7.20 -11.89
CA ALA A 74 -3.81 -7.26 -13.13
C ALA A 74 -5.29 -6.86 -12.90
N TRP A 75 -5.55 -6.03 -11.88
CA TRP A 75 -6.90 -5.73 -11.40
C TRP A 75 -7.84 -5.15 -12.45
N ARG A 76 -7.30 -4.42 -13.46
CA ARG A 76 -8.09 -3.78 -14.52
C ARG A 76 -8.91 -4.80 -15.32
N GLU A 77 -8.38 -5.99 -15.55
CA GLU A 77 -9.01 -7.09 -16.30
C GLU A 77 -9.85 -8.03 -15.42
N SER A 78 -9.90 -7.78 -14.10
CA SER A 78 -10.58 -8.64 -13.14
C SER A 78 -11.93 -8.05 -12.70
N PRO A 79 -13.02 -8.83 -12.71
CA PRO A 79 -14.32 -8.40 -12.19
C PRO A 79 -14.40 -8.49 -10.65
N LEU A 80 -13.32 -8.88 -9.96
CA LEU A 80 -13.35 -9.14 -8.52
C LEU A 80 -13.35 -7.85 -7.68
N TYR A 81 -13.04 -6.70 -8.27
CA TYR A 81 -12.89 -5.42 -7.58
C TYR A 81 -14.09 -4.52 -7.84
N SER A 82 -14.65 -3.95 -6.77
CA SER A 82 -15.75 -2.98 -6.86
C SER A 82 -15.32 -1.68 -7.54
N GLU A 83 -16.27 -0.87 -8.02
CA GLU A 83 -15.95 0.43 -8.64
C GLU A 83 -15.16 1.36 -7.70
N ARG A 84 -15.47 1.35 -6.40
CA ARG A 84 -14.73 2.09 -5.37
C ARG A 84 -13.29 1.61 -5.24
N GLU A 85 -13.06 0.30 -5.21
CA GLU A 85 -11.71 -0.27 -5.18
C GLU A 85 -10.96 0.03 -6.49
N ARG A 86 -11.61 -0.08 -7.64
CA ARG A 86 -11.01 0.23 -8.95
C ARG A 86 -10.57 1.68 -9.05
N ALA A 87 -11.39 2.61 -8.57
CA ALA A 87 -11.05 4.02 -8.54
C ALA A 87 -9.86 4.30 -7.60
N ALA A 88 -9.84 3.69 -6.42
CA ALA A 88 -8.70 3.81 -5.51
C ALA A 88 -7.42 3.17 -6.06
N LEU A 89 -7.50 2.03 -6.75
CA LEU A 89 -6.36 1.37 -7.38
C LEU A 89 -5.81 2.19 -8.55
N ALA A 90 -6.67 2.78 -9.38
CA ALA A 90 -6.26 3.72 -10.43
C ALA A 90 -5.52 4.92 -9.83
N TRP A 91 -6.09 5.54 -8.80
CA TRP A 91 -5.47 6.67 -8.09
C TRP A 91 -4.14 6.28 -7.42
N THR A 92 -4.06 5.07 -6.87
CA THR A 92 -2.82 4.50 -6.30
C THR A 92 -1.73 4.36 -7.35
N GLU A 93 -2.06 3.83 -8.54
CA GLU A 93 -1.10 3.70 -9.64
C GLU A 93 -0.63 5.07 -10.13
N ALA A 94 -1.57 6.00 -10.35
CA ALA A 94 -1.28 7.36 -10.79
C ALA A 94 -0.30 8.05 -9.83
N LEU A 95 -0.61 8.08 -8.53
CA LEU A 95 0.24 8.77 -7.54
C LEU A 95 1.54 8.02 -7.20
N THR A 96 1.57 6.70 -7.31
CA THR A 96 2.83 5.95 -7.12
C THR A 96 3.82 6.26 -8.25
N LEU A 97 3.32 6.42 -9.48
CA LEU A 97 4.09 6.78 -10.68
C LEU A 97 3.97 8.28 -11.02
N VAL A 98 3.79 9.15 -10.02
CA VAL A 98 3.47 10.57 -10.23
C VAL A 98 4.46 11.32 -11.13
N ALA A 99 5.74 10.92 -11.14
CA ALA A 99 6.75 11.52 -12.02
C ALA A 99 6.53 11.21 -13.51
N GLU A 100 5.77 10.17 -13.82
CA GLU A 100 5.39 9.77 -15.18
C GLU A 100 3.97 10.24 -15.50
N THR A 101 3.02 9.97 -14.60
CA THR A 101 1.59 10.18 -14.85
C THR A 101 1.13 11.62 -14.61
N HIS A 102 1.79 12.35 -13.70
CA HIS A 102 1.39 13.67 -13.22
C HIS A 102 -0.06 13.75 -12.70
N ALA A 103 -0.62 12.62 -12.24
CA ALA A 103 -1.98 12.52 -11.68
C ALA A 103 -3.07 13.11 -12.60
N PRO A 104 -3.41 12.43 -13.71
CA PRO A 104 -4.37 12.94 -14.69
C PRO A 104 -5.75 13.26 -14.09
N ASP A 105 -6.40 14.32 -14.56
CA ASP A 105 -7.73 14.74 -14.08
C ASP A 105 -8.78 13.62 -14.21
N ALA A 106 -8.68 12.76 -15.23
CA ALA A 106 -9.58 11.63 -15.40
C ALA A 106 -9.52 10.62 -14.23
N ASP A 107 -8.33 10.35 -13.70
CA ASP A 107 -8.16 9.48 -12.53
C ASP A 107 -8.68 10.16 -11.26
N TYR A 108 -8.48 11.49 -11.14
CA TYR A 108 -9.01 12.29 -10.04
C TYR A 108 -10.54 12.31 -10.02
N GLU A 109 -11.19 12.56 -11.15
CA GLU A 109 -12.66 12.59 -11.25
C GLU A 109 -13.27 11.21 -10.96
N ALA A 110 -12.62 10.14 -11.41
CA ALA A 110 -13.06 8.77 -11.12
C ALA A 110 -13.02 8.44 -9.62
N VAL A 111 -11.96 8.82 -8.91
CA VAL A 111 -11.88 8.61 -7.45
C VAL A 111 -12.79 9.57 -6.70
N ARG A 112 -12.91 10.83 -7.12
CA ARG A 112 -13.84 11.79 -6.52
C ARG A 112 -15.30 11.33 -6.56
N ALA A 113 -15.69 10.59 -7.60
CA ALA A 113 -17.04 10.04 -7.70
C ALA A 113 -17.35 8.93 -6.68
N GLN A 114 -16.33 8.31 -6.07
CA GLN A 114 -16.47 7.17 -5.16
C GLN A 114 -16.17 7.50 -3.70
N PHE A 115 -15.52 8.64 -3.42
CA PHE A 115 -15.00 9.01 -2.10
C PHE A 115 -15.46 10.40 -1.70
N THR A 116 -15.79 10.60 -0.43
CA THR A 116 -15.96 11.93 0.16
C THR A 116 -14.61 12.67 0.20
N ASP A 117 -14.65 14.00 0.34
CA ASP A 117 -13.43 14.83 0.41
C ASP A 117 -12.47 14.36 1.52
N SER A 118 -12.99 14.00 2.70
CA SER A 118 -12.19 13.49 3.82
C SER A 118 -11.55 12.14 3.47
N GLU A 119 -12.32 11.20 2.92
CA GLU A 119 -11.79 9.89 2.53
C GLU A 119 -10.75 10.01 1.42
N LEU A 120 -10.93 10.91 0.46
CA LEU A 120 -9.97 11.12 -0.63
C LEU A 120 -8.64 11.71 -0.12
N VAL A 121 -8.69 12.62 0.85
CA VAL A 121 -7.49 13.11 1.54
C VAL A 121 -6.79 11.96 2.28
N ASN A 122 -7.54 11.13 3.00
CA ASN A 122 -7.00 9.99 3.73
C ASN A 122 -6.39 8.93 2.78
N LEU A 123 -7.06 8.63 1.66
CA LEU A 123 -6.57 7.72 0.62
C LEU A 123 -5.29 8.26 -0.03
N THR A 124 -5.26 9.54 -0.37
CA THR A 124 -4.07 10.19 -0.96
C THR A 124 -2.89 10.18 0.03
N THR A 125 -3.17 10.45 1.30
CA THR A 125 -2.16 10.41 2.37
C THR A 125 -1.65 8.98 2.60
N LEU A 126 -2.54 7.98 2.55
CA LEU A 126 -2.20 6.56 2.58
C LEU A 126 -1.23 6.18 1.45
N ILE A 127 -1.53 6.61 0.22
CA ILE A 127 -0.67 6.34 -0.94
C ILE A 127 0.73 6.97 -0.74
N GLY A 128 0.78 8.21 -0.22
CA GLY A 128 2.04 8.87 0.13
C GLY A 128 2.81 8.15 1.24
N ALA A 129 2.12 7.71 2.29
CA ALA A 129 2.72 7.03 3.43
C ALA A 129 3.32 5.66 3.03
N ILE A 130 2.61 4.84 2.25
CA ILE A 130 3.18 3.58 1.74
C ILE A 130 4.34 3.83 0.78
N ASN A 131 4.28 4.88 -0.04
CA ASN A 131 5.39 5.26 -0.92
C ASN A 131 6.65 5.68 -0.12
N ALA A 132 6.48 6.32 1.04
CA ALA A 132 7.57 6.60 1.97
C ALA A 132 8.13 5.31 2.59
N TRP A 133 7.26 4.41 3.08
CA TRP A 133 7.67 3.11 3.61
C TRP A 133 8.43 2.27 2.60
N ASN A 134 7.96 2.21 1.35
CA ASN A 134 8.64 1.52 0.27
C ASN A 134 10.06 2.06 0.07
N ARG A 135 10.23 3.40 0.01
CA ARG A 135 11.54 4.05 -0.15
C ARG A 135 12.48 3.72 1.00
N ILE A 136 11.99 3.75 2.24
CA ILE A 136 12.76 3.41 3.44
C ILE A 136 13.19 1.94 3.41
N ALA A 137 12.23 1.03 3.25
CA ALA A 137 12.48 -0.42 3.28
C ALA A 137 13.42 -0.87 2.14
N ILE A 138 13.22 -0.36 0.92
CA ILE A 138 14.10 -0.64 -0.22
C ILE A 138 15.48 -0.01 0.00
N GLY A 139 15.53 1.26 0.38
CA GLY A 139 16.75 2.02 0.62
C GLY A 139 17.67 1.36 1.64
N PHE A 140 17.09 0.85 2.73
CA PHE A 140 17.84 0.19 3.82
C PHE A 140 17.87 -1.34 3.74
N ARG A 141 17.35 -1.94 2.65
CA ARG A 141 17.32 -3.40 2.43
C ARG A 141 16.67 -4.16 3.59
N ALA A 142 15.53 -3.67 4.06
CA ALA A 142 14.73 -4.37 5.07
C ALA A 142 14.45 -5.81 4.61
N VAL A 143 14.62 -6.77 5.53
CA VAL A 143 14.47 -8.21 5.23
C VAL A 143 13.17 -8.69 5.87
N HIS A 144 12.26 -9.22 5.06
CA HIS A 144 11.02 -9.80 5.57
C HIS A 144 11.29 -11.14 6.26
N PRO A 145 10.39 -11.63 7.12
CA PRO A 145 10.48 -12.97 7.65
C PRO A 145 10.52 -14.01 6.52
N VAL A 146 11.45 -14.96 6.62
CA VAL A 146 11.52 -16.13 5.72
C VAL A 146 11.01 -17.32 6.51
N LYS A 147 9.80 -17.79 6.20
CA LYS A 147 9.26 -19.01 6.78
C LYS A 147 9.99 -20.20 6.14
N VAL A 148 10.94 -20.79 6.86
CA VAL A 148 11.56 -22.05 6.44
C VAL A 148 10.52 -23.14 6.65
N LYS A 149 10.09 -23.82 5.58
CA LYS A 149 9.38 -25.10 5.73
C LYS A 149 10.36 -26.05 6.40
N VAL A 150 10.09 -26.43 7.66
CA VAL A 150 10.67 -27.67 8.19
C VAL A 150 10.13 -28.77 7.28
N ALA A 151 11.02 -29.46 6.57
CA ALA A 151 10.62 -30.61 5.77
C ALA A 151 9.88 -31.59 6.69
N ALA A 152 8.68 -32.00 6.26
CA ALA A 152 7.90 -33.03 6.93
C ALA A 152 8.62 -34.37 6.89
#